data_AF-A0A067TQU4-F1
#
_entry.id   AF-A0A067TQU4-F1
#
_cell.length_a   1.000
_cell.length_b   1.000
_cell.length_c   1.000
_cell.angle_alpha   90.00
_cell.angle_beta   90.00
_cell.angle_gamma   90.00
#
_symmetry.space_group_name_H-M   'P 1'
#
loop_
_entity.id
_entity.type
_entity.pdbx_description
1 polymer ?
#
loop_
_entity_poly.entity_id
_entity_poly.type
_entity_poly.pdbx_seq_one_letter_code
_entity_poly.pdbx_strand_id
1 'polypeptide(L)'
;MSGSTLRHTTVEEVTDEDDDFSAPLHGAPPLSSQPELAPKLAPLPLGAERVIREGRCHFLPELYQIKSHSQVPHGSRIYMGVMDYCEEAMAELLEHVVKQKPGKDKADILSQGYLILSVSKNDYLVLRDKYGTGLDKDDKVTTLAMAKTELADELQARMDKLTGRILGPDAELAFGPEGTAFQHSDHAVPLKSGPSCYPFGLTIQLQKSMSAPAVSTKVYSVTKDPGAKLQYDFLQLCSILSMQALGKGPPKLLVTVNKQAKLTNILHVVTDGNMAYPRWQRNIATTVKPAKEPSSTGEVPMDHFSDPLDLTS
;
A
#
# COMPACT_ATOMS: atom_id res chain seq x y z
N MET A 1 -39.91 -4.17 -42.85
CA MET A 1 -40.34 -4.58 -41.49
C MET A 1 -39.11 -4.99 -40.70
N SER A 2 -38.62 -4.13 -39.80
CA SER A 2 -37.82 -4.52 -38.64
C SER A 2 -37.80 -3.32 -37.70
N GLY A 3 -38.51 -3.45 -36.58
CA GLY A 3 -38.78 -2.37 -35.65
C GLY A 3 -37.61 -2.14 -34.69
N SER A 4 -37.20 -0.88 -34.56
CA SER A 4 -36.24 -0.42 -33.56
C SER A 4 -36.99 -0.16 -32.25
N THR A 5 -36.67 -0.92 -31.21
CA THR A 5 -37.26 -0.75 -29.87
C THR A 5 -36.35 0.15 -29.05
N LEU A 6 -36.76 1.41 -28.87
CA LEU A 6 -36.18 2.35 -27.92
C LEU A 6 -36.50 1.90 -26.49
N ARG A 7 -35.47 1.60 -25.70
CA ARG A 7 -35.60 1.38 -24.25
C ARG A 7 -35.57 2.74 -23.54
N HIS A 8 -36.73 3.13 -23.01
CA HIS A 8 -36.82 4.17 -21.99
C HIS A 8 -36.07 3.71 -20.74
N THR A 9 -35.07 4.49 -20.31
CA THR A 9 -34.41 4.32 -19.02
C THR A 9 -35.05 5.33 -18.08
N THR A 10 -35.79 4.82 -17.10
CA THR A 10 -36.42 5.62 -16.05
C THR A 10 -35.32 6.11 -15.10
N VAL A 11 -35.20 7.43 -14.95
CA VAL A 11 -34.35 8.05 -13.94
C VAL A 11 -35.16 8.00 -12.64
N GLU A 12 -34.70 7.21 -11.66
CA GLU A 12 -35.25 7.26 -10.31
C GLU A 12 -34.80 8.57 -9.65
N GLU A 13 -35.78 9.40 -9.26
CA GLU A 13 -35.59 10.57 -8.42
C GLU A 13 -34.98 10.14 -7.08
N VAL A 14 -33.77 10.63 -6.81
CA VAL A 14 -33.17 10.57 -5.49
C VAL A 14 -33.86 11.66 -4.66
N THR A 15 -34.71 11.26 -3.72
CA THR A 15 -35.28 12.16 -2.72
C THR A 15 -34.18 12.58 -1.75
N ASP A 16 -33.88 13.87 -1.73
CA ASP A 16 -33.09 14.52 -0.69
C ASP A 16 -33.83 14.37 0.64
N GLU A 17 -33.37 13.45 1.50
CA GLU A 17 -33.74 13.47 2.92
C GLU A 17 -32.80 14.45 3.63
N ASP A 18 -33.42 15.47 4.21
CA ASP A 18 -32.82 16.56 4.97
C ASP A 18 -32.01 16.06 6.17
N ASP A 19 -30.67 16.11 6.07
CA ASP A 19 -29.76 16.04 7.22
C ASP A 19 -29.77 17.40 7.96
N ASP A 20 -30.81 17.63 8.77
CA ASP A 20 -30.90 18.76 9.71
C ASP A 20 -29.88 18.59 10.85
N PHE A 21 -28.68 19.14 10.64
CA PHE A 21 -27.55 19.11 11.57
C PHE A 21 -27.66 20.14 12.72
N SER A 22 -28.87 20.44 13.18
CA SER A 22 -29.13 21.44 14.24
C SER A 22 -29.40 20.76 15.59
N ALA A 23 -28.40 20.07 16.16
CA ALA A 23 -28.52 19.54 17.52
C ALA A 23 -28.39 20.66 18.58
N PRO A 24 -29.29 20.73 19.58
CA PRO A 24 -29.17 21.69 20.67
C PRO A 24 -27.97 21.38 21.57
N LEU A 25 -27.26 22.44 22.00
CA LEU A 25 -26.21 22.39 23.01
C LEU A 25 -26.79 21.92 24.36
N HIS A 26 -26.78 20.61 24.60
CA HIS A 26 -27.08 20.06 25.91
C HIS A 26 -25.95 20.41 26.89
N GLY A 27 -26.31 21.11 27.97
CA GLY A 27 -25.40 21.46 29.05
C GLY A 27 -24.68 20.24 29.61
N ALA A 28 -23.38 20.40 29.89
CA ALA A 28 -22.52 19.34 30.40
C ALA A 28 -23.12 18.70 31.67
N PRO A 29 -23.26 17.36 31.72
CA PRO A 29 -23.74 16.69 32.92
C PRO A 29 -22.71 16.86 34.06
N PRO A 30 -23.16 16.91 35.32
CA PRO A 30 -22.27 17.01 36.47
C PRO A 30 -21.35 15.79 36.54
N LEU A 31 -20.06 16.03 36.81
CA LEU A 31 -19.02 15.03 37.05
C LEU A 31 -19.45 14.11 38.20
N SER A 32 -20.01 12.96 37.85
CA SER A 32 -20.30 11.87 38.77
C SER A 32 -18.98 11.25 39.20
N SER A 33 -18.60 11.47 40.45
CA SER A 33 -17.40 10.93 41.11
C SER A 33 -17.58 9.47 41.52
N GLN A 34 -18.18 8.64 40.66
CA GLN A 34 -18.12 7.20 40.88
C GLN A 34 -16.76 6.68 40.40
N PRO A 35 -16.10 5.80 41.17
CA PRO A 35 -14.87 5.16 40.75
C PRO A 35 -15.13 4.44 39.42
N GLU A 36 -14.40 4.85 38.39
CA GLU A 36 -14.50 4.30 37.04
C GLU A 36 -14.17 2.81 37.13
N LEU A 37 -15.18 1.96 36.92
CA LEU A 37 -15.02 0.51 36.91
C LEU A 37 -13.94 0.17 35.89
N ALA A 38 -12.93 -0.60 36.32
CA ALA A 38 -11.85 -1.04 35.43
C ALA A 38 -12.44 -1.57 34.11
N PRO A 39 -11.96 -1.08 32.96
CA PRO A 39 -12.56 -1.39 31.68
C PRO A 39 -12.53 -2.90 31.43
N LYS A 40 -13.71 -3.46 31.13
CA LYS A 40 -13.87 -4.89 30.90
C LYS A 40 -13.20 -5.26 29.58
N LEU A 41 -12.37 -6.29 29.59
CA LEU A 41 -11.76 -6.83 28.38
C LEU A 41 -12.83 -7.35 27.42
N ALA A 42 -12.67 -7.01 26.14
CA ALA A 42 -13.49 -7.54 25.07
C ALA A 42 -13.35 -9.07 25.00
N PRO A 43 -14.47 -9.81 24.88
CA PRO A 43 -14.40 -11.26 24.76
C PRO A 43 -13.65 -11.68 23.49
N LEU A 44 -12.87 -12.74 23.60
CA LEU A 44 -12.26 -13.40 22.44
C LEU A 44 -13.24 -14.38 21.80
N PRO A 45 -13.13 -14.63 20.48
CA PRO A 45 -13.92 -15.67 19.83
C PRO A 45 -13.66 -17.06 20.44
N LEU A 46 -14.68 -17.92 20.46
CA LEU A 46 -14.54 -19.28 20.97
C LEU A 46 -13.49 -20.05 20.17
N GLY A 47 -12.53 -20.65 20.86
CA GLY A 47 -11.44 -21.40 20.23
C GLY A 47 -10.35 -20.51 19.62
N ALA A 48 -10.26 -19.24 20.03
CA ALA A 48 -9.10 -18.40 19.74
C ALA A 48 -7.84 -18.97 20.39
N GLU A 49 -6.80 -19.22 19.59
CA GLU A 49 -5.53 -19.77 20.04
C GLU A 49 -4.46 -18.69 20.04
N ARG A 50 -3.82 -18.43 21.19
CA ARG A 50 -2.80 -17.37 21.29
C ARG A 50 -1.58 -17.73 20.43
N VAL A 51 -1.15 -16.78 19.59
CA VAL A 51 0.05 -16.91 18.75
C VAL A 51 1.22 -16.26 19.49
N ILE A 52 2.02 -17.08 20.15
CA ILE A 52 3.21 -16.62 20.88
C ILE A 52 4.34 -16.34 19.89
N ARG A 53 4.95 -15.16 20.00
CA ARG A 53 6.13 -14.75 19.23
C ARG A 53 7.19 -14.23 20.19
N GLU A 54 8.31 -14.94 20.28
CA GLU A 54 9.47 -14.48 21.04
C GLU A 54 9.96 -13.13 20.51
N GLY A 55 10.43 -12.27 21.41
CA GLY A 55 10.90 -10.92 21.06
C GLY A 55 9.80 -9.92 20.72
N ARG A 56 8.51 -10.30 20.74
CA ARG A 56 7.41 -9.37 20.46
C ARG A 56 7.29 -8.33 21.57
N CYS A 57 7.36 -7.06 21.19
CA CYS A 57 7.16 -5.95 22.11
C CYS A 57 5.73 -5.95 22.68
N HIS A 58 5.59 -5.65 23.97
CA HIS A 58 4.30 -5.63 24.67
C HIS A 58 3.36 -4.50 24.21
N PHE A 59 3.89 -3.45 23.57
CA PHE A 59 3.07 -2.41 22.94
C PHE A 59 2.37 -2.89 21.66
N LEU A 60 2.87 -3.95 21.03
CA LEU A 60 2.26 -4.50 19.82
C LEU A 60 1.02 -5.32 20.18
N PRO A 61 0.03 -5.42 19.27
CA PRO A 61 -1.19 -6.19 19.53
C PRO A 61 -0.90 -7.63 19.94
N GLU A 62 -1.65 -8.14 20.91
CA GLU A 62 -1.61 -9.57 21.20
C GLU A 62 -2.24 -10.34 20.04
N LEU A 63 -1.62 -11.43 19.62
CA LEU A 63 -2.06 -12.16 18.44
C LEU A 63 -2.78 -13.45 18.83
N TYR A 64 -3.89 -13.70 18.16
CA TYR A 64 -4.68 -14.92 18.27
C TYR A 64 -4.97 -15.45 16.88
N GLN A 65 -4.92 -16.76 16.69
CA GLN A 65 -5.42 -17.42 15.50
C GLN A 65 -6.88 -17.81 15.76
N ILE A 66 -7.77 -17.50 14.83
CA ILE A 66 -9.20 -17.79 14.93
C ILE A 66 -9.67 -18.57 13.70
N LYS A 67 -10.75 -19.33 13.85
CA LYS A 67 -11.28 -20.20 12.78
C LYS A 67 -12.18 -19.47 11.79
N SER A 68 -12.88 -18.43 12.23
CA SER A 68 -13.86 -17.71 11.43
C SER A 68 -14.02 -16.28 11.94
N HIS A 69 -14.40 -15.37 11.05
CA HIS A 69 -14.74 -13.98 11.38
C HIS A 69 -15.75 -13.45 10.36
N SER A 70 -16.83 -12.80 10.81
CA SER A 70 -17.94 -12.41 9.90
C SER A 70 -17.56 -11.42 8.79
N GLN A 71 -16.46 -10.67 8.96
CA GLN A 71 -15.93 -9.74 7.96
C GLN A 71 -14.85 -10.33 7.04
N VAL A 72 -14.49 -11.61 7.20
CA VAL A 72 -13.41 -12.26 6.43
C VAL A 72 -13.98 -13.43 5.61
N PRO A 73 -13.62 -13.59 4.33
CA PRO A 73 -14.07 -14.73 3.52
C PRO A 73 -13.70 -16.10 4.13
N HIS A 74 -14.60 -17.08 3.99
CA HIS A 74 -14.39 -18.45 4.47
C HIS A 74 -13.14 -19.12 3.84
N GLY A 75 -12.51 -20.02 4.59
CA GLY A 75 -11.36 -20.81 4.12
C GLY A 75 -9.99 -20.13 4.25
N SER A 76 -9.96 -18.88 4.74
CA SER A 76 -8.75 -18.10 4.96
C SER A 76 -8.11 -18.39 6.32
N ARG A 77 -6.80 -18.16 6.46
CA ARG A 77 -6.15 -18.17 7.79
C ARG A 77 -6.31 -16.80 8.43
N ILE A 78 -6.93 -16.75 9.59
CA ILE A 78 -7.30 -15.49 10.24
C ILE A 78 -6.50 -15.31 11.53
N TYR A 79 -5.86 -14.16 11.62
CA TYR A 79 -5.23 -13.67 12.84
C TYR A 79 -6.01 -12.47 13.37
N MET A 80 -6.22 -12.45 14.68
CA MET A 80 -6.82 -11.36 15.42
C MET A 80 -5.73 -10.72 16.28
N GLY A 81 -5.44 -9.45 16.02
CA GLY A 81 -4.66 -8.60 16.90
C GLY A 81 -5.58 -7.91 17.91
N VAL A 82 -5.40 -8.15 19.20
CA VAL A 82 -6.09 -7.40 20.25
C VAL A 82 -5.22 -6.21 20.61
N MET A 83 -5.74 -5.00 20.35
CA MET A 83 -5.01 -3.76 20.52
C MET A 83 -5.76 -2.83 21.47
N ASP A 84 -5.00 -2.18 22.34
CA ASP A 84 -5.51 -1.14 23.23
C ASP A 84 -5.59 0.18 22.44
N TYR A 85 -6.80 0.69 22.22
CA TYR A 85 -7.01 1.95 21.48
C TYR A 85 -7.10 3.18 22.40
N CYS A 86 -6.87 3.03 23.71
CA CYS A 86 -6.78 4.18 24.60
C CYS A 86 -5.65 5.12 24.14
N GLU A 87 -5.85 6.43 24.32
CA GLU A 87 -4.92 7.45 23.82
C GLU A 87 -3.49 7.24 24.32
N GLU A 88 -3.33 6.93 25.61
CA GLU A 88 -2.04 6.64 26.24
C GLU A 88 -1.33 5.45 25.58
N ALA A 89 -2.03 4.30 25.44
CA ALA A 89 -1.47 3.10 24.83
C ALA A 89 -1.11 3.31 23.35
N MET A 90 -1.92 4.07 22.62
CA MET A 90 -1.64 4.42 21.22
C MET A 90 -0.45 5.38 21.08
N ALA A 91 -0.26 6.29 22.03
CA ALA A 91 0.91 7.17 22.07
C ALA A 91 2.20 6.38 22.32
N GLU A 92 2.19 5.44 23.27
CA GLU A 92 3.32 4.54 23.53
C GLU A 92 3.65 3.66 22.31
N LEU A 93 2.62 3.08 21.68
CA LEU A 93 2.79 2.31 20.45
C LEU A 93 3.41 3.17 19.33
N LEU A 94 2.94 4.41 19.16
CA LEU A 94 3.49 5.33 18.16
C LEU A 94 4.98 5.62 18.44
N GLU A 95 5.32 5.94 19.69
CA GLU A 95 6.70 6.22 20.09
C GLU A 95 7.61 5.00 19.82
N HIS A 96 7.12 3.79 20.09
CA HIS A 96 7.82 2.56 19.78
C HIS A 96 8.04 2.37 18.27
N VAL A 97 6.98 2.47 17.47
CA VAL A 97 7.01 2.21 16.02
C VAL A 97 7.90 3.23 15.29
N VAL A 98 7.90 4.50 15.69
CA VAL A 98 8.75 5.55 15.09
C VAL A 98 10.24 5.26 15.28
N LYS A 99 10.63 4.67 16.42
CA LYS A 99 12.03 4.32 16.72
C LYS A 99 12.46 3.00 16.10
N GLN A 100 11.52 2.23 15.58
CA GLN A 100 11.79 0.88 15.09
C GLN A 100 12.50 0.91 13.74
N LYS A 101 13.54 0.08 13.62
CA LYS A 101 14.21 -0.16 12.35
C LYS A 101 13.48 -1.27 11.60
N PRO A 102 13.21 -1.12 10.31
CA PRO A 102 12.66 -2.22 9.51
C PRO A 102 13.62 -3.41 9.57
N GLY A 103 13.07 -4.61 9.74
CA GLY A 103 13.88 -5.83 9.74
C GLY A 103 14.61 -6.02 8.41
N LYS A 104 15.87 -6.41 8.48
CA LYS A 104 16.75 -6.56 7.30
C LYS A 104 16.36 -7.75 6.44
N ASP A 105 15.92 -8.81 7.09
CA ASP A 105 15.55 -10.08 6.47
C ASP A 105 14.44 -10.76 7.28
N LYS A 106 13.99 -11.92 6.78
CA LYS A 106 12.92 -12.70 7.40
C LYS A 106 13.26 -13.14 8.83
N ALA A 107 14.51 -13.50 9.10
CA ALA A 107 14.93 -13.98 10.42
C ALA A 107 14.94 -12.83 11.45
N ASP A 108 15.44 -11.67 11.05
CA ASP A 108 15.41 -10.43 11.85
C ASP A 108 13.96 -10.03 12.17
N ILE A 109 13.08 -9.99 11.17
CA ILE A 109 11.63 -9.71 11.37
C ILE A 109 11.02 -10.67 12.39
N LEU A 110 11.28 -11.97 12.29
CA LEU A 110 10.77 -12.97 13.23
C LEU A 110 11.36 -12.81 14.63
N SER A 111 12.64 -12.45 14.75
CA SER A 111 13.30 -12.21 16.04
C SER A 111 12.76 -10.97 16.78
N GLN A 112 12.23 -10.00 16.02
CA GLN A 112 11.50 -8.84 16.57
C GLN A 112 10.05 -9.19 16.96
N GLY A 113 9.66 -10.46 16.84
CA GLY A 113 8.34 -10.96 17.23
C GLY A 113 7.20 -10.55 16.29
N TYR A 114 7.53 -10.20 15.04
CA TYR A 114 6.51 -9.94 14.03
C TYR A 114 5.87 -11.20 13.49
N LEU A 115 4.59 -11.07 13.13
CA LEU A 115 3.89 -12.06 12.34
C LEU A 115 4.06 -11.73 10.85
N ILE A 116 4.53 -12.70 10.08
CA ILE A 116 4.62 -12.58 8.63
C ILE A 116 3.35 -13.20 8.04
N LEU A 117 2.54 -12.35 7.39
CA LEU A 117 1.33 -12.77 6.69
C LEU A 117 1.69 -13.21 5.27
N SER A 118 1.15 -14.35 4.84
CA SER A 118 1.33 -14.88 3.50
C SER A 118 0.14 -14.52 2.62
N VAL A 119 0.30 -13.50 1.77
CA VAL A 119 -0.73 -13.09 0.79
C VAL A 119 -1.15 -14.26 -0.10
N SER A 120 -0.20 -15.12 -0.50
CA SER A 120 -0.46 -16.32 -1.30
C SER A 120 -1.32 -17.39 -0.61
N LYS A 121 -1.48 -17.30 0.72
CA LYS A 121 -2.30 -18.22 1.52
C LYS A 121 -3.57 -17.57 2.04
N ASN A 122 -3.90 -16.35 1.58
CA ASN A 122 -5.02 -15.57 2.10
C ASN A 122 -4.93 -15.40 3.62
N ASP A 123 -3.75 -15.06 4.14
CA ASP A 123 -3.64 -14.72 5.57
C ASP A 123 -4.29 -13.34 5.80
N TYR A 124 -5.21 -13.25 6.77
CA TYR A 124 -5.86 -12.00 7.18
C TYR A 124 -5.46 -11.60 8.59
N LEU A 125 -5.34 -10.29 8.82
CA LEU A 125 -5.24 -9.68 10.14
C LEU A 125 -6.46 -8.77 10.37
N VAL A 126 -7.24 -9.12 11.40
CA VAL A 126 -8.28 -8.27 11.97
C VAL A 126 -7.78 -7.69 13.28
N LEU A 127 -8.11 -6.43 13.57
CA LEU A 127 -7.81 -5.80 14.85
C LEU A 127 -9.07 -5.63 15.68
N ARG A 128 -9.03 -6.18 16.90
CA ARG A 128 -10.07 -6.03 17.91
C ARG A 128 -9.62 -5.04 18.97
N ASP A 129 -10.52 -4.13 19.32
CA ASP A 129 -10.32 -3.26 20.47
C ASP A 129 -10.33 -4.09 21.75
N LYS A 130 -9.27 -3.97 22.54
CA LYS A 130 -9.08 -4.65 23.83
C LYS A 130 -10.21 -4.37 24.83
N TYR A 131 -10.82 -3.18 24.78
CA TYR A 131 -11.93 -2.79 25.65
C TYR A 131 -13.23 -2.52 24.87
N GLY A 132 -13.29 -2.94 23.61
CA GLY A 132 -14.47 -2.79 22.77
C GLY A 132 -15.57 -3.81 23.07
N THR A 133 -16.54 -3.88 22.16
CA THR A 133 -17.71 -4.76 22.29
C THR A 133 -17.37 -6.26 22.18
N GLY A 134 -16.25 -6.58 21.53
CA GLY A 134 -15.87 -7.95 21.15
C GLY A 134 -16.72 -8.55 20.03
N LEU A 135 -17.54 -7.75 19.35
CA LEU A 135 -18.33 -8.19 18.21
C LEU A 135 -17.54 -8.04 16.92
N ASP A 136 -17.56 -9.08 16.09
CA ASP A 136 -16.85 -9.09 14.80
C ASP A 136 -17.16 -7.87 13.92
N LYS A 137 -18.38 -7.30 13.99
CA LYS A 137 -18.82 -6.15 13.17
C LYS A 137 -18.09 -4.83 13.49
N ASP A 138 -17.45 -4.78 14.65
CA ASP A 138 -16.73 -3.62 15.21
C ASP A 138 -15.21 -3.77 15.06
N ASP A 139 -14.74 -4.98 14.72
CA ASP A 139 -13.33 -5.23 14.42
C ASP A 139 -12.92 -4.58 13.08
N LYS A 140 -11.63 -4.20 12.99
CA LYS A 140 -11.05 -3.55 11.82
C LYS A 140 -10.25 -4.54 11.01
N VAL A 141 -10.69 -4.87 9.79
CA VAL A 141 -9.90 -5.68 8.86
C VAL A 141 -8.77 -4.81 8.30
N THR A 142 -7.52 -5.14 8.64
CA THR A 142 -6.34 -4.32 8.29
C THR A 142 -5.63 -4.77 7.02
N THR A 143 -5.76 -6.04 6.67
CA THR A 143 -5.14 -6.60 5.47
C THR A 143 -6.20 -7.15 4.55
N LEU A 144 -6.16 -6.71 3.30
CA LEU A 144 -6.94 -7.28 2.22
C LEU A 144 -5.97 -7.94 1.24
N ALA A 145 -5.89 -9.25 1.28
CA ALA A 145 -5.12 -10.07 0.37
C ALA A 145 -6.08 -10.87 -0.50
N MET A 146 -5.69 -11.11 -1.76
CA MET A 146 -6.37 -12.04 -2.64
C MET A 146 -5.30 -12.97 -3.22
N ALA A 147 -5.40 -14.26 -2.92
CA ALA A 147 -4.49 -15.26 -3.44
C ALA A 147 -4.64 -15.39 -4.95
N LYS A 148 -3.53 -15.74 -5.60
CA LYS A 148 -3.51 -15.96 -7.06
C LYS A 148 -4.54 -17.01 -7.50
N THR A 149 -4.76 -18.05 -6.70
CA THR A 149 -5.73 -19.12 -6.96
C THR A 149 -7.18 -18.65 -6.99
N GLU A 150 -7.45 -17.45 -6.48
CA GLU A 150 -8.78 -16.87 -6.50
C GLU A 150 -9.04 -15.95 -7.70
N LEU A 151 -8.01 -15.72 -8.51
CA LEU A 151 -8.12 -14.97 -9.76
C LEU A 151 -8.60 -15.87 -10.89
N ALA A 152 -9.37 -15.31 -11.82
CA ALA A 152 -9.68 -15.98 -13.07
C ALA A 152 -8.38 -16.35 -13.82
N ASP A 153 -8.34 -17.52 -14.46
CA ASP A 153 -7.16 -18.04 -15.16
C ASP A 153 -6.61 -17.06 -16.20
N GLU A 154 -7.49 -16.32 -16.88
CA GLU A 154 -7.11 -15.28 -17.83
C GLU A 154 -6.30 -14.15 -17.17
N LEU A 155 -6.70 -13.72 -15.97
CA LEU A 155 -5.99 -12.68 -15.22
C LEU A 155 -4.68 -13.20 -14.65
N GLN A 156 -4.63 -14.46 -14.22
CA GLN A 156 -3.39 -15.10 -13.82
C GLN A 156 -2.39 -15.14 -14.99
N ALA A 157 -2.84 -15.55 -16.18
CA ALA A 157 -2.01 -15.58 -17.39
C ALA A 157 -1.55 -14.17 -17.80
N ARG A 158 -2.43 -13.16 -17.72
CA ARG A 158 -2.05 -11.75 -17.96
C ARG A 158 -1.01 -11.26 -16.97
N MET A 159 -1.14 -11.61 -15.70
CA MET A 159 -0.19 -11.27 -14.64
C MET A 159 1.17 -11.92 -14.86
N ASP A 160 1.20 -13.22 -15.17
CA ASP A 160 2.45 -13.94 -15.43
C ASP A 160 3.16 -13.39 -16.66
N LYS A 161 2.41 -13.17 -17.76
CA LYS A 161 2.94 -12.55 -18.98
C LYS A 161 3.52 -11.17 -18.73
N LEU A 162 2.82 -10.34 -17.97
CA LEU A 162 3.28 -8.99 -17.67
C LEU A 162 4.49 -9.02 -16.73
N THR A 163 4.50 -9.89 -15.73
CA THR A 163 5.64 -10.08 -14.82
C THR A 163 6.88 -10.50 -15.60
N GLY A 164 6.77 -11.46 -16.54
CA GLY A 164 7.85 -11.85 -17.42
C GLY A 164 8.38 -10.69 -18.28
N ARG A 165 7.52 -9.80 -18.77
CA ARG A 165 7.96 -8.59 -19.49
C ARG A 165 8.70 -7.57 -18.61
N ILE A 166 8.32 -7.47 -17.34
CA ILE A 166 8.94 -6.53 -16.37
C ILE A 166 10.30 -7.06 -15.90
N LEU A 167 10.36 -8.35 -15.59
CA LEU A 167 11.55 -9.02 -15.12
C LEU A 167 12.56 -9.20 -16.26
N GLY A 168 12.09 -9.59 -17.44
CA GLY A 168 12.94 -10.02 -18.54
C GLY A 168 13.23 -11.52 -18.48
N PRO A 169 14.11 -12.02 -19.37
CA PRO A 169 14.61 -13.39 -19.31
C PRO A 169 15.36 -13.66 -18.01
N ASP A 170 15.20 -14.84 -17.43
CA ASP A 170 15.88 -15.21 -16.17
C ASP A 170 17.41 -15.10 -16.27
N ALA A 171 17.97 -15.37 -17.45
CA ALA A 171 19.41 -15.24 -17.73
C ALA A 171 19.92 -13.79 -17.67
N GLU A 172 19.02 -12.82 -17.80
CA GLU A 172 19.31 -11.37 -17.78
C GLU A 172 18.96 -10.74 -16.44
N LEU A 173 18.43 -11.51 -15.47
CA LEU A 173 18.16 -11.01 -14.12
C LEU A 173 19.49 -10.80 -13.38
N ALA A 174 20.03 -9.59 -13.47
CA ALA A 174 21.25 -9.22 -12.77
C ALA A 174 20.94 -8.88 -11.30
N PHE A 175 21.62 -9.56 -10.37
CA PHE A 175 21.74 -9.10 -8.99
C PHE A 175 22.77 -7.95 -8.93
N GLY A 176 22.40 -6.75 -9.39
CA GLY A 176 23.34 -5.64 -9.52
C GLY A 176 22.72 -4.36 -10.13
N PRO A 177 23.54 -3.33 -10.42
CA PRO A 177 23.06 -2.03 -10.92
C PRO A 177 22.39 -2.07 -12.30
N GLU A 178 22.57 -3.16 -13.06
CA GLU A 178 21.90 -3.37 -14.36
C GLU A 178 20.42 -3.76 -14.19
N GLY A 179 20.09 -4.51 -13.14
CA GLY A 179 18.71 -4.70 -12.70
C GLY A 179 17.83 -5.61 -13.57
N THR A 180 16.52 -5.37 -13.56
CA THR A 180 15.52 -6.08 -14.38
C THR A 180 15.39 -5.45 -15.77
N ALA A 181 14.76 -6.15 -16.74
CA ALA A 181 14.51 -5.59 -18.07
C ALA A 181 13.79 -4.23 -18.06
N PHE A 182 12.94 -3.98 -17.06
CA PHE A 182 12.34 -2.66 -16.86
C PHE A 182 13.38 -1.55 -16.60
N GLN A 183 14.44 -1.85 -15.85
CA GLN A 183 15.49 -0.89 -15.49
C GLN A 183 16.35 -0.48 -16.69
N HIS A 184 16.32 -1.26 -17.78
CA HIS A 184 16.95 -0.91 -19.05
C HIS A 184 16.15 0.11 -19.88
N SER A 185 14.95 0.51 -19.44
CA SER A 185 14.12 1.49 -20.15
C SER A 185 14.57 2.92 -19.87
N ASP A 186 14.53 3.80 -20.89
CA ASP A 186 14.72 5.25 -20.74
C ASP A 186 13.74 5.90 -19.75
N HIS A 187 12.61 5.23 -19.46
CA HIS A 187 11.62 5.69 -18.47
C HIS A 187 11.92 5.24 -17.04
N ALA A 188 12.86 4.31 -16.86
CA ALA A 188 13.36 3.89 -15.57
C ALA A 188 14.56 4.76 -15.18
N VAL A 189 14.29 6.05 -14.90
CA VAL A 189 15.30 6.96 -14.36
C VAL A 189 15.29 6.85 -12.82
N PRO A 190 16.43 6.53 -12.18
CA PRO A 190 16.48 6.43 -10.74
C PRO A 190 16.27 7.83 -10.12
N LEU A 191 15.58 7.89 -8.97
CA LEU A 191 15.48 9.13 -8.20
C LEU A 191 16.88 9.63 -7.81
N LYS A 192 17.12 10.95 -7.88
CA LYS A 192 18.43 11.58 -7.63
C LYS A 192 19.15 11.14 -6.34
N SER A 193 18.40 10.69 -5.33
CA SER A 193 18.91 10.24 -4.03
C SER A 193 18.71 8.74 -3.75
N GLY A 194 18.19 7.98 -4.70
CA GLY A 194 17.82 6.57 -4.51
C GLY A 194 18.73 5.62 -5.28
N PRO A 195 19.17 4.50 -4.68
CA PRO A 195 20.15 3.60 -5.31
C PRO A 195 19.60 2.83 -6.52
N SER A 196 18.27 2.71 -6.68
CA SER A 196 17.56 2.11 -7.82
C SER A 196 16.03 2.26 -7.65
N CYS A 197 15.59 3.43 -7.17
CA CYS A 197 14.16 3.67 -6.94
C CYS A 197 13.55 4.33 -8.18
N TYR A 198 12.64 3.64 -8.85
CA TYR A 198 11.95 4.12 -10.05
C TYR A 198 10.47 4.33 -9.78
N PRO A 199 9.87 5.44 -10.22
CA PRO A 199 8.42 5.57 -10.24
C PRO A 199 7.85 4.61 -11.28
N PHE A 200 7.39 3.44 -10.86
CA PHE A 200 6.80 2.43 -11.76
C PHE A 200 5.41 2.84 -12.27
N GLY A 201 4.75 3.76 -11.57
CA GLY A 201 3.49 4.34 -11.99
C GLY A 201 3.27 5.66 -11.27
N LEU A 202 3.30 6.77 -12.00
CA LEU A 202 2.70 8.02 -11.54
C LEU A 202 1.26 8.02 -12.05
N THR A 203 0.31 8.33 -11.17
CA THR A 203 -1.11 8.43 -11.54
C THR A 203 -1.26 9.24 -12.82
N ILE A 204 -1.79 8.60 -13.86
CA ILE A 204 -2.10 9.22 -15.15
C ILE A 204 -3.38 10.03 -14.97
N GLN A 205 -3.32 11.11 -14.17
CA GLN A 205 -4.35 12.14 -14.26
C GLN A 205 -4.02 12.96 -15.50
N LEU A 206 -4.86 12.84 -16.53
CA LEU A 206 -4.94 13.78 -17.64
C LEU A 206 -5.42 15.13 -17.08
N GLN A 207 -4.54 15.85 -16.39
CA GLN A 207 -4.79 17.23 -15.96
C GLN A 207 -4.42 18.16 -17.11
N LYS A 208 -5.37 19.01 -17.52
CA LYS A 208 -5.22 20.01 -18.59
C LYS A 208 -4.11 21.04 -18.35
N SER A 209 -3.59 21.15 -17.13
CA SER A 209 -2.47 22.03 -16.78
C SER A 209 -1.89 21.62 -15.42
N MET A 210 -0.57 21.37 -15.35
CA MET A 210 0.22 21.43 -14.10
C MET A 210 1.72 21.44 -14.41
N SER A 211 2.46 22.38 -13.82
CA SER A 211 3.91 22.34 -13.70
C SER A 211 4.31 21.19 -12.77
N ALA A 212 5.25 20.35 -13.21
CA ALA A 212 5.75 19.24 -12.41
C ALA A 212 7.11 19.63 -11.78
N PRO A 213 7.33 19.34 -10.48
CA PRO A 213 8.60 19.64 -9.80
C PRO A 213 9.76 18.73 -10.22
N ALA A 214 9.53 17.80 -11.14
CA ALA A 214 10.56 17.00 -11.80
C ALA A 214 10.22 16.86 -13.29
N VAL A 215 11.24 16.69 -14.13
CA VAL A 215 11.12 16.23 -15.53
C VAL A 215 10.61 14.80 -15.48
N SER A 216 9.32 14.65 -15.20
CA SER A 216 8.66 13.38 -14.98
C SER A 216 8.37 12.74 -16.33
N THR A 217 8.52 11.41 -16.38
CA THR A 217 8.15 10.45 -17.43
C THR A 217 6.64 10.43 -17.69
N LYS A 218 6.06 11.60 -17.98
CA LYS A 218 4.68 11.75 -18.40
C LYS A 218 4.58 11.36 -19.86
N VAL A 219 3.71 10.40 -20.16
CA VAL A 219 3.45 9.94 -21.54
C VAL A 219 2.41 10.87 -22.16
N TYR A 220 2.86 11.82 -22.98
CA TYR A 220 1.99 12.84 -23.60
C TYR A 220 1.39 12.41 -24.95
N SER A 221 1.79 11.26 -25.48
CA SER A 221 1.41 10.79 -26.81
C SER A 221 0.30 9.73 -26.77
N VAL A 222 -0.62 9.82 -27.73
CA VAL A 222 -1.63 8.77 -28.00
C VAL A 222 -0.93 7.45 -28.37
N THR A 223 0.18 7.55 -29.11
CA THR A 223 1.09 6.44 -29.41
C THR A 223 2.05 6.25 -28.24
N LYS A 224 1.90 5.14 -27.51
CA LYS A 224 2.76 4.81 -26.37
C LYS A 224 4.00 4.07 -26.88
N ASP A 225 5.20 4.52 -26.49
CA ASP A 225 6.42 3.74 -26.68
C ASP A 225 6.37 2.43 -25.85
N PRO A 226 7.26 1.44 -26.10
CA PRO A 226 7.20 0.15 -25.43
C PRO A 226 7.26 0.23 -23.89
N GLY A 227 8.04 1.15 -23.32
CA GLY A 227 8.16 1.34 -21.87
C GLY A 227 6.90 1.96 -21.28
N ALA A 228 6.39 3.02 -21.92
CA ALA A 228 5.10 3.62 -21.57
C ALA A 228 3.93 2.62 -21.67
N LYS A 229 3.93 1.76 -22.69
CA LYS A 229 2.92 0.71 -22.85
C LYS A 229 3.01 -0.34 -21.74
N LEU A 230 4.22 -0.72 -21.31
CA LEU A 230 4.43 -1.65 -20.22
C LEU A 230 3.89 -1.10 -18.89
N GLN A 231 4.20 0.16 -18.56
CA GLN A 231 3.68 0.84 -17.37
C GLN A 231 2.14 0.96 -17.40
N TYR A 232 1.57 1.31 -18.56
CA TYR A 232 0.12 1.37 -18.74
C TYR A 232 -0.53 0.01 -18.54
N ASP A 233 0.01 -1.05 -19.15
CA ASP A 233 -0.51 -2.43 -19.01
C ASP A 233 -0.47 -2.90 -17.56
N PHE A 234 0.60 -2.53 -16.83
CA PHE A 234 0.71 -2.80 -15.41
C PHE A 234 -0.33 -2.06 -14.59
N LEU A 235 -0.43 -0.74 -14.73
CA LEU A 235 -1.42 0.05 -14.00
C LEU A 235 -2.84 -0.44 -14.28
N GLN A 236 -3.15 -0.80 -15.53
CA GLN A 236 -4.44 -1.36 -15.90
C GLN A 236 -4.69 -2.70 -15.21
N LEU A 237 -3.75 -3.65 -15.30
CA LEU A 237 -3.91 -4.96 -14.66
C LEU A 237 -4.02 -4.83 -13.14
N CYS A 238 -3.13 -4.05 -12.53
CA CYS A 238 -3.13 -3.74 -11.11
C CYS A 238 -4.46 -3.15 -10.64
N SER A 239 -5.03 -2.22 -11.41
CA SER A 239 -6.36 -1.69 -11.12
C SER A 239 -7.41 -2.80 -11.13
N ILE A 240 -7.45 -3.65 -12.17
CA ILE A 240 -8.39 -4.78 -12.25
C ILE A 240 -8.23 -5.74 -11.05
N LEU A 241 -6.99 -6.09 -10.70
CA LEU A 241 -6.70 -6.99 -9.57
C LEU A 241 -7.12 -6.38 -8.24
N SER A 242 -6.80 -5.11 -8.00
CA SER A 242 -7.23 -4.38 -6.80
C SER A 242 -8.74 -4.25 -6.71
N MET A 243 -9.41 -4.10 -7.85
CA MET A 243 -10.86 -4.05 -7.91
C MET A 243 -11.49 -5.39 -7.51
N GLN A 244 -10.97 -6.50 -8.01
CA GLN A 244 -11.41 -7.83 -7.62
C GLN A 244 -11.13 -8.12 -6.14
N ALA A 245 -9.95 -7.72 -5.65
CA ALA A 245 -9.61 -7.83 -4.22
C ALA A 245 -10.59 -7.01 -3.37
N LEU A 246 -10.87 -5.76 -3.76
CA LEU A 246 -11.78 -4.87 -3.04
C LEU A 246 -13.21 -5.44 -2.99
N GLY A 247 -13.67 -6.09 -4.06
CA GLY A 247 -14.94 -6.81 -4.09
C GLY A 247 -15.07 -7.93 -3.04
N LYS A 248 -13.94 -8.43 -2.52
CA LYS A 248 -13.88 -9.41 -1.42
C LYS A 248 -13.57 -8.78 -0.06
N GLY A 249 -13.39 -7.46 -0.02
CA GLY A 249 -13.14 -6.72 1.20
C GLY A 249 -14.38 -6.62 2.09
N PRO A 250 -14.24 -6.00 3.28
CA PRO A 250 -15.35 -5.80 4.19
C PRO A 250 -16.52 -5.07 3.50
N PRO A 251 -17.79 -5.50 3.67
CA PRO A 251 -18.93 -4.88 3.00
C PRO A 251 -19.05 -3.37 3.26
N LYS A 252 -18.74 -2.92 4.48
CA LYS A 252 -18.72 -1.49 4.85
C LYS A 252 -17.73 -0.70 4.01
N LEU A 253 -16.53 -1.25 3.76
CA LEU A 253 -15.50 -0.60 2.95
C LEU A 253 -15.99 -0.39 1.52
N LEU A 254 -16.61 -1.40 0.92
CA LEU A 254 -17.19 -1.30 -0.42
C LEU A 254 -18.25 -0.20 -0.51
N VAL A 255 -19.15 -0.13 0.48
CA VAL A 255 -20.18 0.93 0.55
C VAL A 255 -19.53 2.31 0.66
N THR A 256 -18.55 2.48 1.56
CA THR A 256 -17.85 3.77 1.74
C THR A 256 -17.11 4.19 0.47
N VAL A 257 -16.37 3.28 -0.17
CA VAL A 257 -15.64 3.59 -1.40
C VAL A 257 -16.60 3.93 -2.55
N ASN A 258 -17.72 3.23 -2.67
CA ASN A 258 -18.76 3.55 -3.64
C ASN A 258 -19.40 4.93 -3.38
N LYS A 259 -19.71 5.25 -2.11
CA LYS A 259 -20.23 6.57 -1.73
C LYS A 259 -19.21 7.67 -2.05
N GLN A 260 -17.94 7.46 -1.73
CA GLN A 260 -16.86 8.40 -2.04
C GLN A 260 -16.70 8.64 -3.54
N ALA A 261 -16.74 7.57 -4.35
CA ALA A 261 -16.65 7.67 -5.81
C ALA A 261 -17.79 8.55 -6.37
N LYS A 262 -19.03 8.31 -5.93
CA LYS A 262 -20.20 9.13 -6.30
C LYS A 262 -20.03 10.60 -5.91
N LEU A 263 -19.64 10.87 -4.66
CA LEU A 263 -19.48 12.24 -4.14
C LEU A 263 -18.38 13.03 -4.86
N THR A 264 -17.32 12.36 -5.30
CA THR A 264 -16.16 13.01 -5.92
C THR A 264 -16.26 13.09 -7.44
N ASN A 265 -17.35 12.57 -8.04
CA ASN A 265 -17.48 12.38 -9.48
C ASN A 265 -16.25 11.69 -10.11
N ILE A 266 -15.56 10.87 -9.31
CA ILE A 266 -14.54 9.96 -9.79
C ILE A 266 -15.31 8.80 -10.39
N LEU A 267 -14.90 8.33 -11.59
CA LEU A 267 -15.49 7.14 -12.20
C LEU A 267 -15.63 6.04 -11.14
N HIS A 268 -16.70 5.24 -11.24
CA HIS A 268 -16.95 4.20 -10.27
C HIS A 268 -15.72 3.29 -10.17
N VAL A 269 -15.27 3.07 -8.93
CA VAL A 269 -14.53 1.88 -8.55
C VAL A 269 -15.39 0.72 -9.07
N VAL A 270 -14.87 -0.11 -10.01
CA VAL A 270 -15.55 -1.18 -10.79
C VAL A 270 -15.84 -0.86 -12.27
N THR A 271 -15.66 0.37 -12.77
CA THR A 271 -15.74 0.60 -14.23
C THR A 271 -14.47 0.09 -14.93
N ASP A 272 -14.63 -0.71 -15.99
CA ASP A 272 -13.54 -1.13 -16.86
C ASP A 272 -12.74 0.10 -17.32
N GLY A 273 -11.49 0.21 -16.87
CA GLY A 273 -10.60 1.33 -17.18
C GLY A 273 -10.51 2.43 -16.13
N ASN A 274 -11.12 2.29 -14.95
CA ASN A 274 -10.92 3.26 -13.88
C ASN A 274 -9.54 3.10 -13.22
N MET A 275 -8.65 4.06 -13.47
CA MET A 275 -7.30 4.15 -12.88
C MET A 275 -7.25 5.00 -11.61
N ALA A 276 -8.39 5.48 -11.10
CA ALA A 276 -8.44 6.31 -9.91
C ALA A 276 -8.39 5.46 -8.63
N TYR A 277 -7.29 4.73 -8.46
CA TYR A 277 -6.88 4.27 -7.14
C TYR A 277 -5.90 5.31 -6.58
N PRO A 278 -5.99 5.69 -5.29
CA PRO A 278 -5.05 6.64 -4.71
C PRO A 278 -3.63 6.07 -4.83
N ARG A 279 -2.78 6.81 -5.57
CA ARG A 279 -1.31 6.72 -5.65
C ARG A 279 -0.69 5.36 -5.33
N TRP A 280 -0.28 4.64 -6.36
CA TRP A 280 0.56 3.46 -6.21
C TRP A 280 2.02 3.92 -6.13
N GLN A 281 2.67 3.73 -4.98
CA GLN A 281 4.12 3.89 -4.87
C GLN A 281 4.72 2.53 -4.49
N ARG A 282 5.38 1.88 -5.44
CA ARG A 282 6.14 0.65 -5.20
C ARG A 282 7.62 1.00 -5.15
N ASN A 283 8.21 1.03 -3.96
CA ASN A 283 9.67 1.12 -3.82
C ASN A 283 10.24 -0.29 -4.05
N ILE A 284 10.88 -0.52 -5.20
CA ILE A 284 11.38 -1.86 -5.59
C ILE A 284 12.83 -2.09 -5.10
N ALA A 285 13.50 -1.09 -4.53
CA ALA A 285 14.89 -1.23 -4.09
C ALA A 285 15.03 -1.20 -2.56
N THR A 286 15.95 -2.03 -2.06
CA THR A 286 16.52 -1.91 -0.72
C THR A 286 17.26 -0.57 -0.62
N THR A 287 17.04 0.20 0.45
CA THR A 287 17.79 1.44 0.69
C THR A 287 19.24 1.10 1.03
N VAL A 288 20.10 1.05 0.02
CA VAL A 288 21.56 0.99 0.23
C VAL A 288 22.03 2.40 0.57
N LYS A 289 22.80 2.57 1.65
CA LYS A 289 23.49 3.84 1.87
C LYS A 289 24.39 4.09 0.66
N PRO A 290 24.33 5.28 0.03
CA PRO A 290 25.28 5.60 -1.03
C PRO A 290 26.68 5.44 -0.45
N ALA A 291 27.56 4.75 -1.18
CA ALA A 291 28.97 4.72 -0.85
C ALA A 291 29.42 6.18 -0.68
N LYS A 292 30.11 6.48 0.42
CA LYS A 292 30.74 7.79 0.60
C LYS A 292 31.60 8.02 -0.64
N GLU A 293 31.29 9.04 -1.43
CA GLU A 293 32.18 9.46 -2.51
C GLU A 293 33.56 9.65 -1.88
N PRO A 294 34.63 9.09 -2.49
CA PRO A 294 35.98 9.38 -2.04
C PRO A 294 36.14 10.91 -2.09
N SER A 295 36.41 11.51 -0.93
CA SER A 295 36.62 12.95 -0.81
C SER A 295 37.65 13.37 -1.84
N SER A 296 37.27 14.22 -2.78
CA SER A 296 38.13 14.80 -3.81
C SER A 296 39.19 15.75 -3.27
N THR A 297 39.46 15.75 -1.96
CA THR A 297 40.61 16.40 -1.34
C THR A 297 41.85 15.51 -1.46
N GLY A 298 42.24 15.20 -2.70
CA GLY A 298 43.60 14.85 -3.04
C GLY A 298 44.23 16.09 -3.63
N GLU A 299 44.81 16.95 -2.80
CA GLU A 299 45.68 18.04 -3.24
C GLU A 299 46.75 17.44 -4.14
N VAL A 300 46.77 17.85 -5.41
CA VAL A 300 47.90 17.60 -6.30
C VAL A 300 49.04 18.50 -5.79
N PRO A 301 50.18 17.97 -5.32
CA PRO A 301 51.31 18.82 -4.99
C PRO A 301 51.75 19.54 -6.26
N MET A 302 51.67 20.87 -6.24
CA MET A 302 52.26 21.73 -7.26
C MET A 302 53.77 21.58 -7.17
N ASP A 303 54.34 20.74 -8.03
CA ASP A 303 55.78 20.68 -8.22
C ASP A 303 56.27 22.05 -8.72
N HIS A 304 57.16 22.63 -7.93
CA HIS A 304 57.89 23.85 -8.22
C HIS A 304 58.69 23.68 -9.52
N PHE A 305 58.21 24.27 -10.61
CA PHE A 305 59.04 24.61 -11.76
C PHE A 305 60.08 25.64 -11.31
N SER A 306 61.30 25.15 -11.07
CA SER A 306 62.50 25.96 -10.95
C SER A 306 63.31 25.73 -12.22
N ASP A 307 63.25 26.65 -13.17
CA ASP A 307 64.30 26.78 -14.18
C ASP A 307 65.61 27.16 -13.48
N PRO A 308 66.75 26.70 -14.01
CA PRO A 308 67.72 27.69 -14.41
C PRO A 308 68.23 27.46 -15.84
N LEU A 309 68.31 28.60 -16.52
CA LEU A 309 69.22 28.91 -17.62
C LEU A 309 70.57 28.21 -17.47
N ASP A 310 71.03 27.55 -18.53
CA ASP A 310 72.45 27.46 -18.82
C ASP A 310 72.70 27.72 -20.31
N LEU A 311 73.27 28.90 -20.56
CA LEU A 311 73.96 29.27 -21.79
C LEU A 311 75.42 28.81 -21.61
N THR A 312 75.94 27.98 -22.51
CA THR A 312 77.29 28.14 -23.09
C THR A 312 77.65 27.04 -24.10
N SER A 313 78.25 27.51 -25.21
CA SER A 313 78.99 26.81 -26.28
C SER A 313 78.18 26.25 -27.45
#